data_AF-A0A2P1QV50-F1
#
_entry.id   AF-A0A2P1QV50-F1
#
_cell.length_a   1.000
_cell.length_b   1.000
_cell.length_c   1.000
_cell.angle_alpha   90.00
_cell.angle_beta   90.00
_cell.angle_gamma   90.00
#
_symmetry.space_group_name_H-M   'P 1'
#
loop_
_entity.id
_entity.type
_entity.pdbx_description
1 polymer ?
#
loop_
_entity_poly.entity_id
_entity_poly.type
_entity_poly.pdbx_seq_one_letter_code
_entity_poly.pdbx_strand_id
1 'polypeptide(L)'
;MRRIFVFVTFLTCATSAFAQGNFLWQTLFGGEQYNGLKPNECPEELPSGVVSLKDGSYVVVGSSNDCSKQDTNSKVEQKKYGAAWSAKIDSSGNPVWWRYLFTSKPVDMEGYTVNVHNHDSIRGENLLATQDGGFVTAGSIGGATYNRKIVFSKYDDRGDLINDRILEAREFCDGFCGFEDPHIFHLQELSNEKFRGLVSVSYKMETTEKQGDTTVIVNGNKTGFLYALFGKDGSVKNSRYIPDLEFAPSATVAYEEGIVFAVSTDNVSGRESQRDLVVHRYDSEGKQLWKKKFGSPNAEDMAVSILKLSDGNLLLSGGIFGPGNQAVWLLKISPKGDTIWETKQRLGGHNFMGPIIESPDLGFFGVLSDGEGPMTVVKFDSNGKKVWEKKHSQRLYMANKILKNDKGYVVLSYTKRKPAQYVDALLIQMDWDGNVSKEALRKTFP
;
A
#
# COMPACT_ATOMS: atom_id res chain seq x y z
N MET A 1 3.99 70.74 -28.56
CA MET A 1 3.48 70.35 -27.22
C MET A 1 3.06 68.89 -27.27
N ARG A 2 3.84 68.01 -26.62
CA ARG A 2 3.58 66.55 -26.56
C ARG A 2 2.42 66.27 -25.60
N ARG A 3 1.39 65.55 -26.05
CA ARG A 3 0.37 64.94 -25.17
C ARG A 3 0.92 63.63 -24.63
N ILE A 4 1.10 63.55 -23.31
CA ILE A 4 1.49 62.33 -22.59
C ILE A 4 0.20 61.55 -22.31
N PHE A 5 0.10 60.34 -22.84
CA PHE A 5 -0.91 59.36 -22.41
C PHE A 5 -0.36 58.63 -21.18
N VAL A 6 -0.97 58.85 -20.02
CA VAL A 6 -0.71 58.08 -18.81
C VAL A 6 -1.59 56.84 -18.85
N PHE A 7 -1.00 55.68 -19.10
CA PHE A 7 -1.66 54.39 -18.90
C PHE A 7 -1.57 54.04 -17.41
N VAL A 8 -2.70 54.10 -16.71
CA VAL A 8 -2.82 53.59 -15.34
C VAL A 8 -3.15 52.10 -15.43
N THR A 9 -2.15 51.25 -15.24
CA THR A 9 -2.35 49.81 -15.05
C THR A 9 -2.88 49.59 -13.65
N PHE A 10 -4.18 49.30 -13.54
CA PHE A 10 -4.77 48.74 -12.32
C PHE A 10 -4.22 47.32 -12.14
N LEU A 11 -3.30 47.15 -11.18
CA LEU A 11 -2.96 45.83 -10.65
C LEU A 11 -4.15 45.35 -9.83
N THR A 12 -5.08 44.62 -10.45
CA THR A 12 -6.06 43.84 -9.70
C THR A 12 -5.34 42.65 -9.10
N CYS A 13 -5.01 42.76 -7.82
CA CYS A 13 -4.64 41.62 -6.99
C CYS A 13 -5.87 40.70 -6.95
N ALA A 14 -5.90 39.69 -7.81
CA ALA A 14 -6.90 38.64 -7.75
C ALA A 14 -6.57 37.78 -6.53
N THR A 15 -7.06 38.19 -5.36
CA THR A 15 -7.24 37.26 -4.26
C THR A 15 -8.29 36.26 -4.73
N SER A 16 -7.86 35.04 -5.01
CA SER A 16 -8.74 33.91 -5.28
C SER A 16 -9.52 33.60 -4.00
N ALA A 17 -10.59 34.34 -3.77
CA ALA A 17 -11.65 33.95 -2.87
C ALA A 17 -12.45 32.84 -3.56
N PHE A 18 -11.88 31.63 -3.61
CA PHE A 18 -12.69 30.44 -3.84
C PHE A 18 -13.63 30.32 -2.64
N ALA A 19 -14.92 30.33 -2.94
CA ALA A 19 -15.99 30.15 -1.97
C ALA A 19 -15.69 28.92 -1.11
N GLN A 20 -15.53 29.15 0.18
CA GLN A 20 -15.32 28.15 1.22
C GLN A 20 -16.62 27.37 1.44
N GLY A 21 -17.01 26.55 0.46
CA GLY A 21 -17.90 25.44 0.76
C GLY A 21 -17.15 24.53 1.72
N ASN A 22 -17.69 24.25 2.92
CA ASN A 22 -17.04 23.38 3.90
C ASN A 22 -17.05 21.91 3.42
N PHE A 23 -16.29 21.60 2.38
CA PHE A 23 -16.06 20.25 1.89
C PHE A 23 -14.90 19.56 2.63
N LEU A 24 -14.20 20.26 3.51
CA LEU A 24 -13.20 19.68 4.40
C LEU A 24 -13.90 18.88 5.50
N TRP A 25 -13.51 17.62 5.66
CA TRP A 25 -14.05 16.74 6.69
C TRP A 25 -13.02 15.72 7.15
N GLN A 26 -13.26 15.18 8.34
CA GLN A 26 -12.46 14.14 8.95
C GLN A 26 -13.40 13.15 9.62
N THR A 27 -13.32 11.90 9.20
CA THR A 27 -14.20 10.84 9.68
C THR A 27 -13.37 9.81 10.42
N LEU A 28 -13.62 9.72 11.72
CA LEU A 28 -13.11 8.66 12.58
C LEU A 28 -14.11 7.51 12.60
N PHE A 29 -13.63 6.30 12.33
CA PHE A 29 -14.44 5.09 12.30
C PHE A 29 -13.60 3.86 12.70
N GLY A 30 -14.27 2.77 13.08
CA GLY A 30 -13.61 1.63 13.72
C GLY A 30 -13.37 1.84 15.24
N GLY A 31 -12.77 0.87 15.92
CA GLY A 31 -12.51 0.88 17.37
C GLY A 31 -13.70 0.34 18.19
N GLU A 32 -14.00 0.97 19.33
CA GLU A 32 -15.07 0.61 20.32
C GLU A 32 -16.50 0.42 19.78
N GLN A 33 -16.74 0.53 18.47
CA GLN A 33 -18.08 0.49 17.87
C GLN A 33 -18.69 -0.91 17.74
N TYR A 34 -17.96 -1.99 18.04
CA TYR A 34 -18.54 -3.35 17.99
C TYR A 34 -19.10 -3.77 19.36
N ASN A 35 -20.41 -3.55 19.49
CA ASN A 35 -21.31 -3.91 20.59
C ASN A 35 -21.13 -5.36 21.08
N GLY A 36 -20.25 -5.55 22.06
CA GLY A 36 -20.05 -6.82 22.75
C GLY A 36 -18.61 -7.03 23.20
N LEU A 37 -17.65 -6.34 22.57
CA LEU A 37 -16.24 -6.43 22.96
C LEU A 37 -15.97 -5.50 24.14
N LYS A 38 -15.35 -6.04 25.19
CA LYS A 38 -15.02 -5.26 26.40
C LYS A 38 -13.76 -4.42 26.15
N PRO A 39 -13.59 -3.26 26.81
CA PRO A 39 -12.41 -2.39 26.70
C PRO A 39 -11.04 -3.06 26.86
N ASN A 40 -10.98 -4.23 27.50
CA ASN A 40 -9.79 -5.04 27.73
C ASN A 40 -9.50 -6.09 26.64
N GLU A 41 -10.26 -6.12 25.55
CA GLU A 41 -10.09 -7.05 24.41
C GLU A 41 -9.28 -6.44 23.25
N CYS A 42 -8.83 -5.18 23.40
CA CYS A 42 -7.92 -4.42 22.53
C CYS A 42 -8.18 -4.59 21.01
N PRO A 43 -9.31 -4.09 20.47
CA PRO A 43 -9.52 -4.04 19.04
C PRO A 43 -8.55 -3.04 18.39
N GLU A 44 -7.50 -3.55 17.76
CA GLU A 44 -6.64 -2.74 16.88
C GLU A 44 -7.26 -2.77 15.48
N GLU A 45 -7.98 -1.71 15.11
CA GLU A 45 -8.40 -1.51 13.72
C GLU A 45 -7.24 -0.94 12.90
N LEU A 46 -6.69 -1.77 12.04
CA LEU A 46 -5.55 -1.43 11.20
C LEU A 46 -6.07 -1.25 9.77
N PRO A 47 -6.49 -0.04 9.36
CA PRO A 47 -6.81 0.21 7.96
C PRO A 47 -5.54 0.03 7.14
N SER A 48 -5.64 -0.65 6.01
CA SER A 48 -4.51 -0.94 5.12
C SER A 48 -4.65 -0.29 3.76
N GLY A 49 -5.88 -0.08 3.26
CA GLY A 49 -6.10 0.46 1.92
C GLY A 49 -7.40 1.23 1.76
N VAL A 50 -7.41 2.13 0.77
CA VAL A 50 -8.61 2.85 0.31
C VAL A 50 -8.61 2.93 -1.22
N VAL A 51 -9.80 2.86 -1.82
CA VAL A 51 -10.07 3.16 -3.23
C VAL A 51 -11.30 4.04 -3.35
N SER A 52 -11.41 4.80 -4.45
CA SER A 52 -12.63 5.53 -4.79
C SER A 52 -13.46 4.70 -5.78
N LEU A 53 -14.76 4.59 -5.54
CA LEU A 53 -15.70 3.98 -6.46
C LEU A 53 -16.21 5.00 -7.49
N LYS A 54 -16.92 4.51 -8.52
CA LYS A 54 -17.47 5.36 -9.60
C LYS A 54 -18.46 6.43 -9.13
N ASP A 55 -19.16 6.17 -8.03
CA ASP A 55 -20.11 7.10 -7.40
C ASP A 55 -19.41 8.21 -6.58
N GLY A 56 -18.07 8.21 -6.53
CA GLY A 56 -17.25 9.14 -5.76
C GLY A 56 -17.16 8.82 -4.26
N SER A 57 -17.76 7.71 -3.81
CA SER A 57 -17.55 7.17 -2.47
C SER A 57 -16.18 6.49 -2.35
N TYR A 58 -15.84 6.09 -1.13
CA TYR A 58 -14.61 5.41 -0.80
C TYR A 58 -14.91 4.07 -0.15
N VAL A 59 -14.18 3.04 -0.56
CA VAL A 59 -14.11 1.76 0.15
C VAL A 59 -12.76 1.68 0.84
N VAL A 60 -12.79 1.48 2.15
CA VAL A 60 -11.62 1.25 3.00
C VAL A 60 -11.60 -0.22 3.39
N VAL A 61 -10.42 -0.84 3.41
CA VAL A 61 -10.22 -2.17 3.98
C VAL A 61 -9.18 -2.13 5.09
N GLY A 62 -9.27 -3.10 5.99
CA GLY A 62 -8.32 -3.27 7.07
C GLY A 62 -8.53 -4.60 7.79
N SER A 63 -7.89 -4.72 8.94
CA SER A 63 -8.03 -5.86 9.84
C SER A 63 -8.25 -5.40 11.27
N SER A 64 -9.10 -6.11 12.01
CA SER A 64 -9.32 -5.93 13.44
C SER A 64 -8.63 -7.05 14.20
N ASN A 65 -7.73 -6.76 15.13
CA ASN A 65 -7.18 -7.78 16.04
C ASN A 65 -8.10 -7.99 17.25
N ASP A 66 -8.48 -9.23 17.54
CA ASP A 66 -9.11 -9.62 18.81
C ASP A 66 -8.01 -10.14 19.75
N CYS A 67 -7.57 -9.30 20.69
CA CYS A 67 -6.47 -9.67 21.59
C CYS A 67 -6.86 -10.73 22.63
N SER A 68 -8.14 -11.06 22.76
CA SER A 68 -8.64 -12.08 23.68
C SER A 68 -8.71 -13.47 23.06
N LYS A 69 -8.84 -13.56 21.72
CA LYS A 69 -8.89 -14.82 20.98
C LYS A 69 -7.51 -15.22 20.50
N GLN A 70 -6.93 -16.19 21.18
CA GLN A 70 -5.76 -16.92 20.70
C GLN A 70 -6.21 -18.18 19.98
N ASP A 71 -5.71 -18.43 18.77
CA ASP A 71 -5.91 -19.72 18.13
C ASP A 71 -5.12 -20.78 18.92
N THR A 72 -5.82 -21.76 19.48
CA THR A 72 -5.24 -22.85 20.27
C THR A 72 -4.88 -24.06 19.41
N ASN A 73 -5.13 -24.00 18.09
CA ASN A 73 -4.75 -25.06 17.16
C ASN A 73 -3.22 -25.14 17.07
N SER A 74 -2.66 -26.29 17.42
CA SER A 74 -1.21 -26.52 17.43
C SER A 74 -0.55 -26.42 16.05
N LYS A 75 -1.33 -26.43 14.96
CA LYS A 75 -0.85 -26.28 13.58
C LYS A 75 -0.75 -24.84 13.10
N VAL A 76 -1.40 -23.91 13.79
CA VAL A 76 -1.33 -22.48 13.49
C VAL A 76 -0.37 -21.87 14.50
N GLU A 77 0.50 -20.94 14.07
CA GLU A 77 1.18 -20.07 15.03
C GLU A 77 0.11 -19.51 15.96
N GLN A 78 0.27 -19.62 17.29
CA GLN A 78 -0.73 -19.22 18.29
C GLN A 78 -0.96 -17.70 18.30
N LYS A 79 -1.47 -17.18 17.18
CA LYS A 79 -1.67 -15.77 16.86
C LYS A 79 -3.02 -15.33 17.39
N LYS A 80 -3.10 -14.03 17.66
CA LYS A 80 -4.37 -13.35 17.92
C LYS A 80 -5.19 -13.38 16.63
N TYR A 81 -6.47 -13.74 16.73
CA TYR A 81 -7.34 -13.71 15.56
C TYR A 81 -7.46 -12.28 15.04
N GLY A 82 -7.19 -12.08 13.76
CA GLY A 82 -7.44 -10.82 13.07
C GLY A 82 -8.49 -11.00 12.00
N ALA A 83 -9.60 -10.27 12.09
CA ALA A 83 -10.70 -10.34 11.13
C ALA A 83 -10.59 -9.21 10.12
N ALA A 84 -10.50 -9.53 8.83
CA ALA A 84 -10.51 -8.49 7.82
C ALA A 84 -11.90 -7.92 7.59
N TRP A 85 -11.95 -6.63 7.26
CA TRP A 85 -13.17 -5.87 7.09
C TRP A 85 -13.05 -4.86 5.96
N SER A 86 -14.20 -4.39 5.53
CA SER A 86 -14.37 -3.29 4.59
C SER A 86 -15.43 -2.32 5.07
N ALA A 87 -15.30 -1.06 4.68
CA ALA A 87 -16.24 -0.02 5.01
C ALA A 87 -16.41 0.95 3.84
N LYS A 88 -17.65 1.35 3.56
CA LYS A 88 -17.95 2.39 2.58
C LYS A 88 -18.27 3.70 3.25
N ILE A 89 -17.65 4.77 2.75
CA ILE A 89 -17.83 6.15 3.20
C ILE A 89 -18.20 6.98 1.97
N ASP A 90 -19.26 7.78 2.06
CA ASP A 90 -19.68 8.62 0.94
C ASP A 90 -18.67 9.75 0.63
N SER A 91 -18.91 10.47 -0.47
CA SER A 91 -18.05 11.57 -0.93
C SER A 91 -17.99 12.77 0.04
N SER A 92 -18.87 12.80 1.04
CA SER A 92 -18.97 13.83 2.10
C SER A 92 -18.45 13.32 3.45
N GLY A 93 -17.84 12.13 3.48
CA GLY A 93 -17.26 11.55 4.69
C GLY A 93 -18.31 10.92 5.62
N ASN A 94 -19.51 10.57 5.16
CA ASN A 94 -20.48 9.86 6.00
C ASN A 94 -20.35 8.34 5.85
N PRO A 95 -20.33 7.58 6.96
CA PRO A 95 -20.42 6.12 6.92
C PRO A 95 -21.68 5.65 6.17
N VAL A 96 -21.51 4.67 5.27
CA VAL A 96 -22.59 4.05 4.49
C VAL A 96 -22.84 2.62 4.94
N TRP A 97 -21.80 1.80 5.01
CA TRP A 97 -21.87 0.43 5.53
C TRP A 97 -20.49 -0.05 6.00
N TRP A 98 -20.49 -1.07 6.86
CA TRP A 98 -19.30 -1.81 7.26
C TRP A 98 -19.59 -3.32 7.19
N ARG A 99 -18.62 -4.11 6.73
CA ARG A 99 -18.74 -5.56 6.53
C ARG A 99 -17.45 -6.29 6.87
N TYR A 100 -17.55 -7.43 7.55
CA TYR A 100 -16.48 -8.41 7.54
C TYR A 100 -16.32 -8.99 6.13
N LEU A 101 -15.08 -9.28 5.76
CA LEU A 101 -14.76 -9.88 4.47
C LEU A 101 -14.77 -11.40 4.62
N PHE A 102 -15.94 -11.99 4.34
CA PHE A 102 -16.14 -13.44 4.36
C PHE A 102 -15.85 -14.07 3.00
N THR A 103 -15.42 -15.34 3.03
CA THR A 103 -15.49 -16.24 1.87
C THR A 103 -16.91 -16.75 1.68
N SER A 104 -17.25 -17.17 0.46
CA SER A 104 -18.58 -17.69 0.11
C SER A 104 -18.95 -18.97 0.88
N LYS A 105 -17.93 -19.72 1.32
CA LYS A 105 -18.05 -20.91 2.17
C LYS A 105 -16.82 -21.03 3.07
N PRO A 106 -16.92 -21.74 4.21
CA PRO A 106 -15.74 -22.08 5.02
C PRO A 106 -14.68 -22.79 4.17
N VAL A 107 -13.43 -22.39 4.35
CA VAL A 107 -12.26 -22.97 3.69
C VAL A 107 -11.59 -23.94 4.65
N ASP A 108 -11.39 -25.17 4.19
CA ASP A 108 -10.65 -26.19 4.94
C ASP A 108 -9.15 -25.94 4.89
N MET A 109 -8.53 -25.95 6.07
CA MET A 109 -7.12 -25.65 6.32
C MET A 109 -6.40 -26.87 6.94
N GLU A 110 -6.87 -28.08 6.63
CA GLU A 110 -6.27 -29.35 7.07
C GLU A 110 -6.15 -29.49 8.60
N GLY A 111 -7.23 -29.16 9.31
CA GLY A 111 -7.29 -29.28 10.77
C GLY A 111 -8.06 -28.15 11.46
N TYR A 112 -8.47 -27.14 10.71
CA TYR A 112 -9.44 -26.11 11.11
C TYR A 112 -10.09 -25.51 9.87
N THR A 113 -11.13 -24.71 10.06
CA THR A 113 -11.80 -24.01 8.96
C THR A 113 -11.78 -22.51 9.21
N VAL A 114 -11.67 -21.75 8.13
CA VAL A 114 -11.66 -20.28 8.15
C VAL A 114 -12.69 -19.79 7.14
N ASN A 115 -13.53 -18.85 7.53
CA ASN A 115 -14.51 -18.23 6.63
C ASN A 115 -14.34 -16.70 6.51
N VAL A 116 -13.39 -16.09 7.23
CA VAL A 116 -13.05 -14.67 7.15
C VAL A 116 -11.62 -14.55 6.60
N HIS A 117 -11.32 -13.53 5.82
CA HIS A 117 -9.93 -13.21 5.48
C HIS A 117 -9.15 -12.89 6.77
N ASN A 118 -8.07 -13.62 7.05
CA ASN A 118 -7.26 -13.43 8.26
C ASN A 118 -6.09 -12.43 8.02
N HIS A 119 -5.57 -11.86 9.12
CA HIS A 119 -4.65 -10.70 9.17
C HIS A 119 -3.45 -10.72 8.20
N ASP A 120 -2.96 -11.88 7.77
CA ASP A 120 -1.70 -11.93 7.03
C ASP A 120 -1.77 -11.24 5.65
N SER A 121 -2.93 -10.89 5.06
CA SER A 121 -2.90 -10.51 3.64
C SER A 121 -4.02 -9.66 2.99
N ILE A 122 -4.96 -8.99 3.68
CA ILE A 122 -5.63 -7.84 3.02
C ILE A 122 -4.75 -6.60 3.11
N ARG A 123 -3.72 -6.62 2.28
CA ARG A 123 -2.84 -5.50 1.98
C ARG A 123 -3.61 -4.47 1.15
N GLY A 124 -3.49 -3.18 1.48
CA GLY A 124 -4.17 -2.12 0.75
C GLY A 124 -3.71 -2.00 -0.70
N GLU A 125 -2.53 -2.53 -1.00
CA GLU A 125 -1.97 -2.69 -2.34
C GLU A 125 -2.73 -3.72 -3.19
N ASN A 126 -3.55 -4.58 -2.57
CA ASN A 126 -4.38 -5.58 -3.22
C ASN A 126 -5.87 -5.23 -3.21
N LEU A 127 -6.23 -3.99 -2.83
CA LEU A 127 -7.58 -3.43 -2.96
C LEU A 127 -7.67 -2.59 -4.23
N LEU A 128 -8.63 -2.93 -5.10
CA LEU A 128 -8.88 -2.23 -6.35
C LEU A 128 -10.37 -1.94 -6.51
N ALA A 129 -10.71 -0.70 -6.88
CA ALA A 129 -12.03 -0.45 -7.47
C ALA A 129 -12.04 -1.04 -8.88
N THR A 130 -13.15 -1.65 -9.27
CA THR A 130 -13.28 -2.32 -10.58
C THR A 130 -14.04 -1.48 -11.58
N GLN A 131 -13.79 -1.72 -12.87
CA GLN A 131 -14.44 -0.99 -13.95
C GLN A 131 -15.95 -1.20 -14.03
N ASP A 132 -16.53 -2.20 -13.38
CA ASP A 132 -17.98 -2.38 -13.27
C ASP A 132 -18.61 -1.60 -12.10
N GLY A 133 -17.81 -0.93 -11.28
CA GLY A 133 -18.26 -0.08 -10.18
C GLY A 133 -18.18 -0.71 -8.79
N GLY A 134 -17.82 -1.99 -8.70
CA GLY A 134 -17.53 -2.68 -7.45
C GLY A 134 -16.08 -2.54 -7.00
N PHE A 135 -15.60 -3.51 -6.24
CA PHE A 135 -14.20 -3.61 -5.86
C PHE A 135 -13.75 -5.07 -5.70
N VAL A 136 -12.44 -5.27 -5.77
CA VAL A 136 -11.78 -6.55 -5.52
C VAL A 136 -10.81 -6.41 -4.36
N THR A 137 -10.75 -7.44 -3.53
CA THR A 137 -9.65 -7.68 -2.59
C THR A 137 -8.94 -8.96 -2.97
N ALA A 138 -7.64 -8.99 -2.77
CA ALA A 138 -6.90 -10.24 -2.75
C ALA A 138 -6.02 -10.31 -1.51
N GLY A 139 -6.10 -11.43 -0.82
CA GLY A 139 -5.29 -11.67 0.35
C GLY A 139 -4.95 -13.14 0.52
N SER A 140 -4.67 -13.53 1.74
CA SER A 140 -4.21 -14.85 2.14
C SER A 140 -4.87 -15.22 3.45
N ILE A 141 -5.17 -16.50 3.57
CA ILE A 141 -5.73 -17.14 4.75
C ILE A 141 -4.80 -18.29 5.17
N GLY A 142 -4.82 -18.63 6.44
CA GLY A 142 -3.96 -19.67 7.01
C GLY A 142 -2.72 -19.12 7.71
N GLY A 143 -1.84 -20.03 8.13
CA GLY A 143 -0.62 -19.69 8.86
C GLY A 143 0.54 -19.40 7.91
N ALA A 144 1.46 -18.53 8.33
CA ALA A 144 2.67 -18.22 7.56
C ALA A 144 3.60 -19.40 7.31
N THR A 145 3.44 -20.45 8.09
CA THR A 145 4.30 -21.64 8.10
C THR A 145 3.53 -22.91 7.74
N TYR A 146 2.21 -22.84 7.52
CA TYR A 146 1.37 -24.01 7.24
C TYR A 146 0.12 -23.68 6.42
N ASN A 147 -0.01 -24.35 5.26
CA ASN A 147 -1.19 -24.40 4.41
C ASN A 147 -1.80 -23.01 4.15
N ARG A 148 -0.97 -22.03 3.76
CA ARG A 148 -1.49 -20.72 3.36
C ARG A 148 -2.19 -20.87 2.01
N LYS A 149 -3.28 -20.13 1.82
CA LYS A 149 -3.99 -20.02 0.53
C LYS A 149 -4.17 -18.54 0.21
N ILE A 150 -4.24 -18.20 -1.07
CA ILE A 150 -4.66 -16.86 -1.51
C ILE A 150 -6.18 -16.86 -1.65
N VAL A 151 -6.84 -15.77 -1.25
CA VAL A 151 -8.27 -15.55 -1.49
C VAL A 151 -8.42 -14.33 -2.38
N PHE A 152 -8.98 -14.52 -3.56
CA PHE A 152 -9.42 -13.43 -4.43
C PHE A 152 -10.93 -13.26 -4.24
N SER A 153 -11.40 -12.06 -3.96
CA SER A 153 -12.82 -11.80 -3.72
C SER A 153 -13.27 -10.54 -4.46
N LYS A 154 -14.41 -10.65 -5.15
CA LYS A 154 -15.06 -9.55 -5.87
C LYS A 154 -16.37 -9.18 -5.18
N TYR A 155 -16.57 -7.89 -4.97
CA TYR A 155 -17.71 -7.31 -4.27
C TYR A 155 -18.43 -6.29 -5.14
N ASP A 156 -19.73 -6.12 -4.92
CA ASP A 156 -20.48 -5.00 -5.48
C ASP A 156 -20.25 -3.71 -4.67
N ASP A 157 -20.88 -2.60 -5.08
CA ASP A 157 -20.76 -1.31 -4.42
C ASP A 157 -21.51 -1.22 -3.07
N ARG A 158 -22.30 -2.24 -2.72
CA ARG A 158 -22.99 -2.41 -1.44
C ARG A 158 -22.18 -3.29 -0.47
N GLY A 159 -21.05 -3.82 -0.92
CA GLY A 159 -20.17 -4.69 -0.13
C GLY A 159 -20.64 -6.15 -0.12
N ASP A 160 -21.58 -6.53 -0.98
CA ASP A 160 -22.02 -7.92 -1.11
C ASP A 160 -21.00 -8.70 -1.96
N LEU A 161 -20.61 -9.89 -1.49
CA LEU A 161 -19.70 -10.77 -2.22
C LEU A 161 -20.38 -11.29 -3.49
N ILE A 162 -19.82 -10.95 -4.66
CA ILE A 162 -20.27 -11.45 -5.96
C ILE A 162 -19.68 -12.83 -6.23
N ASN A 163 -18.37 -12.98 -6.03
CA ASN A 163 -17.66 -14.25 -6.12
C ASN A 163 -16.36 -14.19 -5.34
N ASP A 164 -15.87 -15.35 -4.95
CA ASP A 164 -14.52 -15.54 -4.46
C ASP A 164 -13.88 -16.80 -5.05
N ARG A 165 -12.55 -16.84 -4.95
CA ARG A 165 -11.75 -17.99 -5.33
C ARG A 165 -10.62 -18.18 -4.34
N ILE A 166 -10.49 -19.42 -3.89
CA ILE A 166 -9.37 -19.88 -3.07
C ILE A 166 -8.30 -20.42 -4.02
N LEU A 167 -7.09 -19.90 -3.89
CA LEU A 167 -5.96 -20.17 -4.75
C LEU A 167 -4.83 -20.84 -3.98
N GLU A 168 -4.41 -22.01 -4.45
CA GLU A 168 -3.31 -22.79 -3.87
C GLU A 168 -1.99 -22.54 -4.62
N ALA A 169 -0.85 -22.81 -3.97
CA ALA A 169 0.46 -22.59 -4.58
C ALA A 169 0.59 -23.29 -5.95
N ARG A 170 0.08 -24.52 -6.06
CA ARG A 170 0.09 -25.32 -7.31
C ARG A 170 -0.61 -24.66 -8.50
N GLU A 171 -1.50 -23.69 -8.28
CA GLU A 171 -2.13 -22.95 -9.39
C GLU A 171 -1.17 -21.93 -10.03
N PHE A 172 -0.07 -21.60 -9.36
CA PHE A 172 0.93 -20.64 -9.85
C PHE A 172 2.19 -21.31 -10.41
N CYS A 173 2.47 -22.55 -10.05
CA CYS A 173 3.74 -23.18 -10.39
C CYS A 173 3.55 -24.65 -10.75
N ASP A 174 3.75 -24.94 -12.03
CA ASP A 174 3.69 -26.29 -12.60
C ASP A 174 4.88 -27.14 -12.09
N GLY A 175 4.69 -27.79 -10.95
CA GLY A 175 5.50 -28.95 -10.52
C GLY A 175 6.79 -28.68 -9.74
N PHE A 176 7.28 -27.44 -9.62
CA PHE A 176 8.44 -27.14 -8.77
C PHE A 176 8.09 -26.76 -7.33
N CYS A 177 6.84 -26.33 -7.08
CA CYS A 177 6.39 -25.97 -5.74
C CYS A 177 6.13 -27.21 -4.91
N GLY A 178 7.03 -27.47 -3.96
CA GLY A 178 6.87 -28.53 -2.96
C GLY A 178 6.26 -28.08 -1.64
N PHE A 179 5.91 -26.79 -1.48
CA PHE A 179 5.40 -26.22 -0.23
C PHE A 179 4.25 -25.21 -0.44
N GLU A 180 3.30 -25.22 0.49
CA GLU A 180 2.02 -24.49 0.43
C GLU A 180 2.07 -23.14 1.17
N ASP A 181 2.78 -22.17 0.57
CA ASP A 181 2.79 -20.81 1.08
C ASP A 181 2.69 -19.74 -0.03
N PRO A 182 1.54 -19.65 -0.73
CA PRO A 182 1.28 -18.59 -1.70
C PRO A 182 0.94 -17.27 -1.00
N HIS A 183 1.55 -16.18 -1.45
CA HIS A 183 1.26 -14.84 -0.95
C HIS A 183 1.21 -13.82 -2.08
N ILE A 184 0.24 -12.90 -2.04
CA ILE A 184 0.09 -11.82 -3.03
C ILE A 184 0.59 -10.47 -2.49
N PHE A 185 1.52 -9.86 -3.22
CA PHE A 185 2.17 -8.59 -2.85
C PHE A 185 1.61 -7.37 -3.57
N HIS A 186 1.01 -7.59 -4.74
CA HIS A 186 0.44 -6.54 -5.55
C HIS A 186 -0.65 -7.11 -6.44
N LEU A 187 -1.69 -6.31 -6.68
CA LEU A 187 -2.72 -6.57 -7.67
C LEU A 187 -2.98 -5.30 -8.47
N GLN A 188 -3.17 -5.44 -9.78
CA GLN A 188 -3.48 -4.38 -10.72
C GLN A 188 -4.59 -4.83 -11.65
N GLU A 189 -5.62 -4.01 -11.81
CA GLU A 189 -6.66 -4.23 -12.83
C GLU A 189 -6.11 -3.81 -14.21
N LEU A 190 -6.41 -4.64 -15.21
CA LEU A 190 -6.15 -4.41 -16.63
C LEU A 190 -7.43 -3.96 -17.35
N SER A 191 -7.29 -3.38 -18.53
CA SER A 191 -8.33 -2.79 -19.39
C SER A 191 -9.49 -3.72 -19.73
N ASN A 192 -9.31 -5.04 -19.65
CA ASN A 192 -10.33 -6.04 -19.90
C ASN A 192 -10.86 -6.69 -18.60
N GLU A 193 -10.71 -6.03 -17.45
CA GLU A 193 -11.06 -6.51 -16.11
C GLU A 193 -10.34 -7.80 -15.71
N LYS A 194 -9.27 -8.19 -16.41
CA LYS A 194 -8.30 -9.16 -15.89
C LYS A 194 -7.44 -8.46 -14.85
N PHE A 195 -6.76 -9.27 -14.04
CA PHE A 195 -5.84 -8.74 -13.07
C PHE A 195 -4.44 -9.28 -13.29
N ARG A 196 -3.47 -8.48 -12.88
CA ARG A 196 -2.07 -8.83 -12.86
C ARG A 196 -1.61 -8.70 -11.42
N GLY A 197 -0.90 -9.70 -10.94
CA GLY A 197 -0.36 -9.66 -9.59
C GLY A 197 1.06 -10.18 -9.50
N LEU A 198 1.71 -9.78 -8.43
CA LEU A 198 2.97 -10.35 -7.99
C LEU A 198 2.68 -11.31 -6.83
N VAL A 199 2.98 -12.57 -7.05
CA VAL A 199 2.72 -13.65 -6.10
C VAL A 199 4.05 -14.28 -5.71
N SER A 200 4.24 -14.67 -4.46
CA SER A 200 5.31 -15.59 -4.08
C SER A 200 4.78 -16.98 -3.79
N VAL A 201 5.64 -17.96 -3.94
CA VAL A 201 5.43 -19.35 -3.50
C VAL A 201 6.71 -19.86 -2.85
N SER A 202 6.59 -20.72 -1.85
CA SER A 202 7.73 -21.39 -1.24
C SER A 202 8.00 -22.74 -1.90
N TYR A 203 9.25 -23.05 -2.20
CA TYR A 203 9.65 -24.31 -2.82
C TYR A 203 10.94 -24.87 -2.22
N LYS A 204 11.11 -26.19 -2.27
CA LYS A 204 12.35 -26.86 -1.84
C LYS A 204 13.39 -26.73 -2.94
N MET A 205 14.62 -26.44 -2.53
CA MET A 205 15.77 -26.42 -3.42
C MET A 205 16.87 -27.29 -2.82
N GLU A 206 17.45 -28.12 -3.67
CA GLU A 206 18.68 -28.85 -3.41
C GLU A 206 19.85 -28.07 -4.03
N THR A 207 20.78 -27.63 -3.21
CA THR A 207 22.04 -27.03 -3.65
C THR A 207 23.19 -27.94 -3.31
N THR A 208 24.16 -28.02 -4.21
CA THR A 208 25.36 -28.81 -4.02
C THR A 208 26.53 -27.87 -3.70
N GLU A 209 27.08 -27.98 -2.51
CA GLU A 209 28.24 -27.21 -2.07
C GLU A 209 29.48 -28.09 -1.98
N LYS A 210 30.60 -27.60 -2.49
CA LYS A 210 31.88 -28.31 -2.41
C LYS A 210 32.63 -27.85 -1.17
N GLN A 211 32.83 -28.74 -0.20
CA GLN A 211 33.57 -28.47 1.05
C GLN A 211 34.88 -29.25 1.03
N GLY A 212 35.91 -28.69 0.40
CA GLY A 212 37.17 -29.41 0.14
C GLY A 212 36.98 -30.52 -0.91
N ASP A 213 37.30 -31.76 -0.55
CA ASP A 213 37.11 -32.94 -1.42
C ASP A 213 35.71 -33.56 -1.29
N THR A 214 34.89 -33.12 -0.35
CA THR A 214 33.53 -33.61 -0.19
C THR A 214 32.52 -32.70 -0.88
N THR A 215 31.47 -33.33 -1.40
CA THR A 215 30.32 -32.66 -1.98
C THR A 215 29.16 -32.83 -1.01
N VAL A 216 28.63 -31.72 -0.51
CA VAL A 216 27.53 -31.69 0.46
C VAL A 216 26.27 -31.24 -0.27
N ILE A 217 25.18 -32.01 -0.12
CA ILE A 217 23.86 -31.60 -0.57
C ILE A 217 23.21 -30.82 0.58
N VAL A 218 22.95 -29.54 0.33
CA VAL A 218 22.23 -28.65 1.23
C VAL A 218 20.79 -28.54 0.77
N ASN A 219 19.87 -28.98 1.62
CA ASN A 219 18.44 -28.82 1.43
C ASN A 219 17.99 -27.52 2.07
N GLY A 220 17.32 -26.66 1.29
CA GLY A 220 16.77 -25.40 1.78
C GLY A 220 15.39 -25.10 1.21
N ASN A 221 14.66 -24.23 1.90
CA ASN A 221 13.45 -23.62 1.35
C ASN A 221 13.82 -22.28 0.72
N LYS A 222 13.28 -22.01 -0.46
CA LYS A 222 13.38 -20.70 -1.13
C LYS A 222 12.00 -20.15 -1.40
N THR A 223 11.91 -18.82 -1.42
CA THR A 223 10.75 -18.09 -1.90
C THR A 223 10.99 -17.72 -3.36
N GLY A 224 10.10 -18.15 -4.24
CA GLY A 224 10.09 -17.77 -5.65
C GLY A 224 8.99 -16.77 -5.90
N PHE A 225 9.29 -15.72 -6.67
CA PHE A 225 8.29 -14.73 -7.07
C PHE A 225 7.83 -14.99 -8.49
N LEU A 226 6.54 -14.82 -8.72
CA LEU A 226 5.88 -15.06 -9.97
C LEU A 226 5.02 -13.85 -10.34
N TYR A 227 5.13 -13.51 -11.60
CA TYR A 227 4.14 -12.69 -12.27
C TYR A 227 2.92 -13.56 -12.58
N ALA A 228 1.74 -13.21 -12.10
CA ALA A 228 0.51 -13.97 -12.32
C ALA A 228 -0.55 -13.12 -13.05
N LEU A 229 -1.18 -13.71 -14.06
CA LEU A 229 -2.35 -13.16 -14.75
C LEU A 229 -3.60 -13.88 -14.25
N PHE A 230 -4.57 -13.11 -13.76
CA PHE A 230 -5.84 -13.59 -13.24
C PHE A 230 -6.98 -13.23 -14.19
N GLY A 231 -7.99 -14.10 -14.29
CA GLY A 231 -9.28 -13.78 -14.89
C GLY A 231 -10.10 -12.82 -14.03
N LYS A 232 -11.25 -12.39 -14.56
CA LYS A 232 -12.21 -11.52 -13.84
C LYS A 232 -12.74 -12.14 -12.54
N ASP A 233 -12.70 -13.47 -12.47
CA ASP A 233 -13.14 -14.34 -11.38
C ASP A 233 -11.98 -14.76 -10.44
N GLY A 234 -10.81 -14.15 -10.59
CA GLY A 234 -9.60 -14.52 -9.84
C GLY A 234 -8.93 -15.81 -10.31
N SER A 235 -9.39 -16.45 -11.39
CA SER A 235 -8.75 -17.67 -11.90
C SER A 235 -7.34 -17.40 -12.42
N VAL A 236 -6.34 -18.18 -11.99
CA VAL A 236 -4.98 -18.07 -12.54
C VAL A 236 -5.01 -18.54 -14.00
N LYS A 237 -4.71 -17.64 -14.93
CA LYS A 237 -4.66 -17.90 -16.37
C LYS A 237 -3.26 -18.23 -16.85
N ASN A 238 -2.27 -17.61 -16.25
CA ASN A 238 -0.86 -17.82 -16.55
C ASN A 238 -0.02 -17.29 -15.39
N SER A 239 1.15 -17.87 -15.19
CA SER A 239 2.14 -17.41 -14.24
C SER A 239 3.55 -17.63 -14.78
N ARG A 240 4.47 -16.74 -14.44
CA ARG A 240 5.87 -16.81 -14.87
C ARG A 240 6.80 -16.48 -13.72
N TYR A 241 7.78 -17.35 -13.49
CA TYR A 241 8.81 -17.17 -12.48
C TYR A 241 9.71 -15.97 -12.78
N ILE A 242 10.08 -15.22 -11.75
CA ILE A 242 10.97 -14.06 -11.78
C ILE A 242 12.29 -14.47 -11.10
N PRO A 243 13.31 -14.91 -11.87
CA PRO A 243 14.51 -15.51 -11.30
C PRO A 243 15.38 -14.53 -10.51
N ASP A 244 15.35 -13.24 -10.84
CA ASP A 244 16.23 -12.23 -10.25
C ASP A 244 15.62 -11.55 -9.01
N LEU A 245 14.42 -11.96 -8.57
CA LEU A 245 13.73 -11.41 -7.40
C LEU A 245 13.83 -12.40 -6.24
N GLU A 246 14.73 -12.10 -5.30
CA GLU A 246 15.04 -13.00 -4.17
C GLU A 246 14.23 -12.65 -2.91
N PHE A 247 13.75 -11.42 -2.80
CA PHE A 247 13.05 -10.90 -1.62
C PHE A 247 11.74 -10.22 -1.98
N ALA A 248 10.84 -10.14 -1.01
CA ALA A 248 9.60 -9.38 -1.16
C ALA A 248 9.94 -7.91 -1.48
N PRO A 249 9.34 -7.33 -2.53
CA PRO A 249 9.60 -5.94 -2.84
C PRO A 249 9.01 -5.03 -1.77
N SER A 250 9.73 -3.95 -1.48
CA SER A 250 9.30 -2.91 -0.56
C SER A 250 8.30 -1.95 -1.21
N ALA A 251 8.32 -1.86 -2.54
CA ALA A 251 7.40 -1.05 -3.30
C ALA A 251 7.17 -1.66 -4.69
N THR A 252 5.93 -1.65 -5.18
CA THR A 252 5.56 -2.24 -6.47
C THR A 252 4.52 -1.38 -7.16
N VAL A 253 4.60 -1.31 -8.49
CA VAL A 253 3.55 -0.73 -9.32
C VAL A 253 3.47 -1.46 -10.65
N ALA A 254 2.26 -1.82 -11.08
CA ALA A 254 2.03 -2.47 -12.36
C ALA A 254 1.13 -1.61 -13.27
N TYR A 255 1.25 -1.86 -14.56
CA TYR A 255 0.48 -1.19 -15.62
C TYR A 255 0.12 -2.22 -16.70
N GLU A 256 -0.50 -1.80 -17.79
CA GLU A 256 -0.74 -2.66 -18.95
C GLU A 256 0.55 -3.26 -19.50
N GLU A 257 1.57 -2.42 -19.68
CA GLU A 257 2.79 -2.79 -20.38
C GLU A 257 3.78 -3.61 -19.54
N GLY A 258 3.57 -3.74 -18.22
CA GLY A 258 4.47 -4.50 -17.36
C GLY A 258 4.33 -4.22 -15.86
N ILE A 259 5.39 -4.49 -15.11
CA ILE A 259 5.49 -4.27 -13.66
C ILE A 259 6.86 -3.70 -13.29
N VAL A 260 6.87 -2.84 -12.28
CA VAL A 260 8.08 -2.30 -11.64
C VAL A 260 8.02 -2.64 -10.17
N PHE A 261 9.12 -3.10 -9.62
CA PHE A 261 9.25 -3.27 -8.18
C PHE A 261 10.63 -2.84 -7.72
N ALA A 262 10.69 -2.40 -6.47
CA ALA A 262 11.90 -2.00 -5.79
C ALA A 262 12.15 -2.94 -4.61
N VAL A 263 13.41 -3.34 -4.46
CA VAL A 263 13.88 -4.25 -3.43
C VAL A 263 15.11 -3.61 -2.81
N SER A 264 15.16 -3.54 -1.49
CA SER A 264 16.39 -3.16 -0.80
C SER A 264 17.36 -4.34 -0.83
N THR A 265 18.61 -4.12 -1.24
CA THR A 265 19.62 -5.18 -1.22
C THR A 265 19.89 -5.63 0.20
N ASP A 266 19.96 -6.95 0.41
CA ASP A 266 20.62 -7.48 1.59
C ASP A 266 22.13 -7.20 1.51
N ASN A 267 22.73 -7.09 2.70
CA ASN A 267 24.10 -6.66 2.87
C ASN A 267 25.11 -7.79 2.53
N VAL A 268 25.15 -8.22 1.27
CA VAL A 268 25.99 -9.35 0.81
C VAL A 268 27.48 -8.98 0.74
N SER A 269 27.85 -7.70 0.94
CA SER A 269 29.22 -7.22 0.79
C SER A 269 30.11 -7.32 2.04
N GLY A 270 29.58 -7.81 3.17
CA GLY A 270 30.33 -7.90 4.43
C GLY A 270 30.75 -6.55 5.02
N ARG A 271 30.29 -5.44 4.45
CA ARG A 271 30.41 -4.09 5.05
C ARG A 271 29.11 -3.80 5.78
N GLU A 272 29.07 -4.04 7.09
CA GLU A 272 27.93 -3.65 7.92
C GLU A 272 27.59 -2.17 7.66
N SER A 273 26.36 -1.87 7.18
CA SER A 273 25.67 -0.57 7.05
C SER A 273 25.20 -0.08 5.65
N GLN A 274 25.38 -0.82 4.54
CA GLN A 274 24.90 -0.34 3.23
C GLN A 274 23.78 -1.21 2.66
N ARG A 275 22.58 -0.62 2.51
CA ARG A 275 21.45 -1.18 1.77
C ARG A 275 21.14 -0.24 0.62
N ASP A 276 21.44 -0.68 -0.60
CA ASP A 276 21.09 0.08 -1.79
C ASP A 276 19.72 -0.39 -2.30
N LEU A 277 19.04 0.47 -3.05
CA LEU A 277 17.80 0.13 -3.73
C LEU A 277 18.09 -0.51 -5.09
N VAL A 278 17.47 -1.64 -5.38
CA VAL A 278 17.45 -2.22 -6.73
C VAL A 278 16.04 -2.14 -7.27
N VAL A 279 15.90 -1.50 -8.42
CA VAL A 279 14.64 -1.36 -9.13
C VAL A 279 14.69 -2.24 -10.37
N HIS A 280 13.65 -3.05 -10.54
CA HIS A 280 13.49 -3.90 -11.70
C HIS A 280 12.28 -3.48 -12.51
N ARG A 281 12.38 -3.59 -13.84
CA ARG A 281 11.25 -3.48 -14.75
C ARG A 281 11.13 -4.75 -15.55
N TYR A 282 9.90 -5.26 -15.60
CA TYR A 282 9.50 -6.37 -16.43
C TYR A 282 8.39 -5.93 -17.39
N ASP A 283 8.33 -6.54 -18.57
CA ASP A 283 7.22 -6.35 -19.50
C ASP A 283 5.97 -7.16 -19.11
N SER A 284 4.90 -7.04 -19.89
CA SER A 284 3.64 -7.76 -19.70
C SER A 284 3.75 -9.29 -19.83
N GLU A 285 4.88 -9.78 -20.36
CA GLU A 285 5.17 -11.19 -20.52
C GLU A 285 6.15 -11.69 -19.44
N GLY A 286 6.52 -10.86 -18.46
CA GLY A 286 7.43 -11.25 -17.40
C GLY A 286 8.88 -11.39 -17.86
N LYS A 287 9.28 -10.74 -18.97
CA LYS A 287 10.70 -10.61 -19.35
C LYS A 287 11.30 -9.35 -18.74
N GLN A 288 12.49 -9.47 -18.14
CA GLN A 288 13.20 -8.33 -17.56
C GLN A 288 13.62 -7.35 -18.68
N LEU A 289 13.12 -6.13 -18.60
CA LEU A 289 13.50 -5.03 -19.49
C LEU A 289 14.76 -4.34 -19.00
N TRP A 290 14.87 -4.09 -17.70
CA TRP A 290 16.07 -3.54 -17.06
C TRP A 290 16.08 -3.79 -15.56
N LYS A 291 17.28 -3.72 -14.98
CA LYS A 291 17.57 -3.75 -13.54
C LYS A 291 18.58 -2.66 -13.24
N LYS A 292 18.27 -1.78 -12.28
CA LYS A 292 19.13 -0.66 -11.91
C LYS A 292 19.27 -0.53 -10.41
N LYS A 293 20.44 -0.10 -9.98
CA LYS A 293 20.81 0.08 -8.59
C LYS A 293 20.95 1.56 -8.28
N PHE A 294 20.35 2.00 -7.19
CA PHE A 294 20.36 3.37 -6.70
C PHE A 294 20.70 3.36 -5.22
N GLY A 295 21.54 4.27 -4.79
CA GLY A 295 21.90 4.36 -3.38
C GLY A 295 22.95 5.42 -3.14
N SER A 296 23.23 5.62 -1.86
CA SER A 296 24.08 6.69 -1.36
C SER A 296 25.25 6.08 -0.59
N PRO A 297 26.49 6.59 -0.78
CA PRO A 297 27.62 6.11 -0.01
C PRO A 297 27.37 6.24 1.50
N ASN A 298 27.62 5.16 2.25
CA ASN A 298 27.48 5.10 3.71
C ASN A 298 26.06 5.40 4.23
N ALA A 299 25.05 4.99 3.46
CA ALA A 299 23.67 5.04 3.91
C ALA A 299 22.91 3.78 3.47
N GLU A 300 21.75 3.61 4.08
CA GLU A 300 20.71 2.69 3.70
C GLU A 300 19.60 3.47 3.00
N ASP A 301 19.39 3.19 1.72
CA ASP A 301 18.36 3.79 0.90
C ASP A 301 17.19 2.81 0.74
N MET A 302 15.98 3.29 0.98
CA MET A 302 14.76 2.48 0.89
C MET A 302 13.71 3.21 0.08
N ALA A 303 13.04 2.47 -0.82
CA ALA A 303 11.78 2.90 -1.41
C ALA A 303 10.60 2.21 -0.73
N VAL A 304 9.51 2.96 -0.61
CA VAL A 304 8.25 2.60 0.04
C VAL A 304 7.11 2.66 -0.94
N SER A 305 7.22 3.57 -1.90
CA SER A 305 6.26 3.73 -2.97
C SER A 305 6.96 3.90 -4.30
N ILE A 306 6.29 3.40 -5.35
CA ILE A 306 6.59 3.71 -6.74
C ILE A 306 5.29 4.18 -7.37
N LEU A 307 5.32 5.33 -8.03
CA LEU A 307 4.16 5.92 -8.70
C LEU A 307 4.45 6.08 -10.19
N LYS A 308 3.48 5.77 -11.05
CA LYS A 308 3.47 6.32 -12.41
C LYS A 308 3.08 7.77 -12.31
N LEU A 309 3.82 8.59 -13.02
CA LEU A 309 3.47 9.98 -13.21
C LEU A 309 2.70 10.13 -14.53
N SER A 310 1.94 11.22 -14.62
CA SER A 310 1.18 11.59 -15.80
C SER A 310 2.03 11.75 -17.07
N ASP A 311 3.30 12.12 -16.91
CA ASP A 311 4.29 12.24 -17.99
C ASP A 311 4.93 10.89 -18.41
N GLY A 312 4.47 9.79 -17.80
CA GLY A 312 4.95 8.43 -18.07
C GLY A 312 6.20 8.03 -17.28
N ASN A 313 6.85 8.95 -16.59
CA ASN A 313 7.99 8.64 -15.71
C ASN A 313 7.53 7.96 -14.42
N LEU A 314 8.50 7.50 -13.63
CA LEU A 314 8.27 6.89 -12.34
C LEU A 314 8.83 7.78 -11.24
N LEU A 315 8.08 7.94 -10.14
CA LEU A 315 8.58 8.51 -8.90
C LEU A 315 8.74 7.41 -7.86
N LEU A 316 9.93 7.29 -7.31
CA LEU A 316 10.19 6.50 -6.11
C LEU A 316 10.24 7.45 -4.91
N SER A 317 9.63 7.03 -3.81
CA SER A 317 9.71 7.73 -2.54
C SER A 317 10.06 6.81 -1.40
N GLY A 318 10.78 7.35 -0.43
CA GLY A 318 11.06 6.67 0.82
C GLY A 318 12.01 7.47 1.69
N GLY A 319 13.07 6.83 2.16
CA GLY A 319 14.02 7.45 3.07
C GLY A 319 15.43 6.92 2.86
N ILE A 320 16.37 7.75 3.29
CA ILE A 320 17.78 7.42 3.43
C ILE A 320 18.13 7.46 4.92
N PHE A 321 18.87 6.46 5.40
CA PHE A 321 19.24 6.31 6.81
C PHE A 321 20.75 6.07 6.93
N GLY A 322 21.38 6.74 7.90
CA GLY A 322 22.80 6.57 8.16
C GLY A 322 23.29 7.63 9.14
N PRO A 323 24.53 7.52 9.65
CA PRO A 323 25.09 8.52 10.56
C PRO A 323 25.04 9.93 9.95
N GLY A 324 24.12 10.76 10.44
CA GLY A 324 23.90 12.12 9.92
C GLY A 324 23.15 12.21 8.58
N ASN A 325 22.64 11.11 8.01
CA ASN A 325 22.06 11.06 6.67
C ASN A 325 20.54 10.78 6.64
N GLN A 326 19.82 10.94 7.75
CA GLN A 326 18.37 10.78 7.76
C GLN A 326 17.69 11.87 6.93
N ALA A 327 17.01 11.49 5.85
CA ALA A 327 16.24 12.39 5.01
C ALA A 327 15.16 11.62 4.23
N VAL A 328 14.10 12.33 3.84
CA VAL A 328 13.21 11.86 2.78
C VAL A 328 13.97 11.82 1.47
N TRP A 329 13.77 10.74 0.73
CA TRP A 329 14.34 10.55 -0.59
C TRP A 329 13.25 10.45 -1.64
N LEU A 330 13.35 11.29 -2.66
CA LEU A 330 12.53 11.27 -3.86
C LEU A 330 13.44 11.08 -5.08
N LEU A 331 13.12 10.12 -5.92
CA LEU A 331 13.88 9.81 -7.13
C LEU A 331 12.93 9.69 -8.31
N LYS A 332 13.03 10.60 -9.27
CA LYS A 332 12.31 10.49 -10.54
C LYS A 332 13.18 9.82 -11.59
N ILE A 333 12.68 8.75 -12.18
CA ILE A 333 13.35 8.00 -13.25
C ILE A 333 12.50 7.92 -14.51
N SER A 334 13.16 7.83 -15.65
CA SER A 334 12.52 7.56 -16.93
C SER A 334 11.94 6.14 -16.98
N PRO A 335 11.06 5.82 -17.95
CA PRO A 335 10.62 4.44 -18.20
C PRO A 335 11.76 3.46 -18.51
N LYS A 336 12.92 3.98 -18.94
CA LYS A 336 14.15 3.20 -19.19
C LYS A 336 15.03 3.08 -17.93
N GLY A 337 14.57 3.64 -16.81
CA GLY A 337 15.25 3.67 -15.52
C GLY A 337 16.34 4.72 -15.42
N ASP A 338 16.43 5.69 -16.33
CA ASP A 338 17.45 6.74 -16.24
C ASP A 338 17.03 7.79 -15.21
N THR A 339 17.95 8.18 -14.32
CA THR A 339 17.68 9.24 -13.35
C THR A 339 17.39 10.56 -14.07
N ILE A 340 16.24 11.15 -13.78
CA ILE A 340 15.87 12.49 -14.25
C ILE A 340 16.29 13.51 -13.20
N TRP A 341 15.88 13.29 -11.96
CA TRP A 341 16.33 14.08 -10.82
C TRP A 341 16.24 13.28 -9.51
N GLU A 342 17.00 13.71 -8.52
CA GLU A 342 16.99 13.17 -7.16
C GLU A 342 16.85 14.33 -6.16
N THR A 343 16.00 14.15 -5.15
CA THR A 343 15.91 15.05 -4.00
C THR A 343 16.09 14.28 -2.70
N LYS A 344 16.98 14.78 -1.85
CA LYS A 344 17.17 14.34 -0.46
C LYS A 344 16.90 15.51 0.45
N GLN A 345 15.86 15.41 1.28
CA GLN A 345 15.37 16.54 2.08
C GLN A 345 15.05 16.09 3.50
N ARG A 346 15.63 16.78 4.48
CA ARG A 346 15.19 16.67 5.87
C ARG A 346 13.83 17.36 6.04
N LEU A 347 12.88 16.64 6.61
CA LEU A 347 11.51 17.10 6.88
C LEU A 347 11.13 16.79 8.33
N GLY A 348 9.98 17.27 8.80
CA GLY A 348 9.37 16.78 10.04
C GLY A 348 9.00 15.29 9.97
N GLY A 349 8.61 14.70 11.11
CA GLY A 349 8.25 13.29 11.20
C GLY A 349 9.44 12.35 11.32
N HIS A 350 9.26 11.07 10.95
CA HIS A 350 10.34 10.06 10.91
C HIS A 350 11.31 10.19 9.72
N ASN A 351 11.32 11.33 9.01
CA ASN A 351 12.14 11.54 7.79
C ASN A 351 11.97 10.43 6.73
N PHE A 352 10.76 9.92 6.60
CA PHE A 352 10.42 8.83 5.68
C PHE A 352 9.12 9.17 4.96
N MET A 353 9.16 9.17 3.62
CA MET A 353 7.97 9.46 2.82
C MET A 353 7.23 8.17 2.50
N GLY A 354 6.19 7.88 3.28
CA GLY A 354 5.27 6.78 3.04
C GLY A 354 4.38 7.06 1.83
N PRO A 355 3.16 7.58 2.04
CA PRO A 355 2.30 7.91 0.92
C PRO A 355 2.64 9.29 0.31
N ILE A 356 2.75 9.31 -1.02
CA ILE A 356 2.89 10.51 -1.84
C ILE A 356 2.00 10.35 -3.08
N ILE A 357 1.58 11.46 -3.69
CA ILE A 357 0.80 11.46 -4.92
C ILE A 357 1.17 12.66 -5.80
N GLU A 358 1.06 12.49 -7.12
CA GLU A 358 1.20 13.61 -8.08
C GLU A 358 0.02 14.59 -7.91
N SER A 359 0.33 15.86 -7.72
CA SER A 359 -0.63 16.97 -7.62
C SER A 359 -1.11 17.41 -9.02
N PRO A 360 -2.26 18.11 -9.15
CA PRO A 360 -2.75 18.60 -10.44
C PRO A 360 -1.79 19.55 -11.18
N ASP A 361 -0.94 20.24 -10.43
CA ASP A 361 0.12 21.12 -10.95
C ASP A 361 1.40 20.37 -11.36
N LEU A 362 1.34 19.04 -11.50
CA LEU A 362 2.46 18.14 -11.79
C LEU A 362 3.58 18.11 -10.73
N GLY A 363 3.37 18.75 -9.58
CA GLY A 363 4.20 18.55 -8.39
C GLY A 363 3.74 17.34 -7.58
N PHE A 364 4.10 17.30 -6.30
CA PHE A 364 3.78 16.15 -5.43
C PHE A 364 3.28 16.59 -4.06
N PHE A 365 2.33 15.85 -3.52
CA PHE A 365 1.81 16.02 -2.16
C PHE A 365 2.08 14.75 -1.34
N GLY A 366 2.69 14.90 -0.17
CA GLY A 366 3.04 13.80 0.71
C GLY A 366 2.60 14.05 2.15
N VAL A 367 2.39 12.97 2.90
CA VAL A 367 2.01 13.01 4.32
C VAL A 367 3.04 12.25 5.14
N LEU A 368 3.56 12.91 6.18
CA LEU A 368 4.48 12.32 7.15
C LEU A 368 3.81 12.23 8.53
N SER A 369 4.12 11.16 9.24
CA SER A 369 3.73 10.92 10.64
C SER A 369 4.95 10.47 11.46
N ASP A 370 4.82 10.59 12.78
CA ASP A 370 5.86 10.27 13.78
C ASP A 370 5.35 9.30 14.86
N GLY A 371 4.43 8.40 14.53
CA GLY A 371 4.01 7.33 15.44
C GLY A 371 3.31 7.85 16.69
N GLU A 372 2.42 8.84 16.50
CA GLU A 372 1.58 9.57 17.48
C GLU A 372 1.84 11.06 17.56
N GLY A 373 2.75 11.69 16.82
CA GLY A 373 2.89 13.15 16.83
C GLY A 373 2.13 13.85 15.69
N PRO A 374 2.37 15.16 15.50
CA PRO A 374 1.59 15.98 14.58
C PRO A 374 1.76 15.55 13.13
N MET A 375 0.64 15.41 12.43
CA MET A 375 0.60 15.23 10.99
C MET A 375 1.34 16.37 10.30
N THR A 376 2.32 16.01 9.47
CA THR A 376 3.03 16.97 8.62
C THR A 376 2.69 16.67 7.17
N VAL A 377 2.21 17.68 6.44
CA VAL A 377 1.96 17.58 5.01
C VAL A 377 2.95 18.44 4.26
N VAL A 378 3.38 17.98 3.10
CA VAL A 378 4.44 18.63 2.32
C VAL A 378 4.07 18.68 0.85
N LYS A 379 4.40 19.79 0.21
CA LYS A 379 4.30 19.98 -1.24
C LYS A 379 5.68 20.09 -1.85
N PHE A 380 5.85 19.38 -2.95
CA PHE A 380 6.99 19.51 -3.85
C PHE A 380 6.52 20.03 -5.21
N ASP A 381 7.42 20.69 -5.92
CA ASP A 381 7.23 21.04 -7.33
C ASP A 381 7.52 19.83 -8.24
N SER A 382 7.34 20.00 -9.55
CA SER A 382 7.55 18.93 -10.55
C SER A 382 9.01 18.44 -10.65
N ASN A 383 9.95 19.19 -10.08
CA ASN A 383 11.37 18.86 -10.01
C ASN A 383 11.77 18.28 -8.65
N GLY A 384 10.80 18.00 -7.77
CA GLY A 384 11.03 17.40 -6.46
C GLY A 384 11.48 18.40 -5.39
N LYS A 385 11.55 19.70 -5.68
CA LYS A 385 11.95 20.70 -4.68
C LYS A 385 10.79 21.02 -3.76
N LYS A 386 11.06 21.08 -2.44
CA LYS A 386 10.07 21.47 -1.43
C LYS A 386 9.55 22.90 -1.70
N VAL A 387 8.24 23.03 -1.87
CA VAL A 387 7.53 24.31 -2.01
C VAL A 387 7.09 24.80 -0.63
N TRP A 388 6.40 23.95 0.12
CA TRP A 388 5.95 24.25 1.48
C TRP A 388 5.82 23.00 2.33
N GLU A 389 5.77 23.20 3.64
CA GLU A 389 5.57 22.17 4.67
C GLU A 389 4.62 22.75 5.72
N LYS A 390 3.54 22.03 6.04
CA LYS A 390 2.54 22.44 7.03
C LYS A 390 2.44 21.36 8.11
N LYS A 391 2.44 21.82 9.36
CA LYS A 391 2.22 20.96 10.53
C LYS A 391 0.81 21.20 11.05
N HIS A 392 0.07 20.12 11.23
CA HIS A 392 -1.29 20.13 11.77
C HIS A 392 -1.30 19.63 13.21
N SER A 393 -2.29 20.09 13.98
CA SER A 393 -2.49 19.63 15.37
C SER A 393 -3.00 18.19 15.45
N GLN A 394 -3.62 17.69 14.38
CA GLN A 394 -4.04 16.30 14.25
C GLN A 394 -2.84 15.39 14.43
N ARG A 395 -2.99 14.37 15.29
CA ARG A 395 -1.93 13.41 15.59
C ARG A 395 -2.21 12.12 14.86
N LEU A 396 -1.22 11.62 14.11
CA LEU A 396 -1.33 10.38 13.35
C LEU A 396 -0.28 9.39 13.83
N TYR A 397 -0.66 8.12 13.90
CA TYR A 397 0.30 7.05 14.02
C TYR A 397 0.97 6.84 12.66
N MET A 398 0.15 6.55 11.63
CA MET A 398 0.58 6.30 10.27
C MET A 398 -0.43 6.82 9.25
N ALA A 399 0.07 7.29 8.10
CA ALA A 399 -0.72 7.51 6.90
C ALA A 399 -0.46 6.36 5.92
N ASN A 400 -1.52 5.75 5.39
CA ASN A 400 -1.44 4.58 4.51
C ASN A 400 -1.45 4.96 3.03
N LYS A 401 -2.42 5.79 2.61
CA LYS A 401 -2.66 6.07 1.19
C LYS A 401 -3.28 7.45 1.01
N ILE A 402 -2.94 8.09 -0.10
CA ILE A 402 -3.53 9.36 -0.54
C ILE A 402 -4.26 9.10 -1.86
N LEU A 403 -5.51 9.55 -1.93
CA LEU A 403 -6.30 9.67 -3.15
C LEU A 403 -6.49 11.14 -3.51
N LYS A 404 -6.99 11.39 -4.71
CA LYS A 404 -7.44 12.72 -5.17
C LYS A 404 -8.89 12.65 -5.59
N ASN A 405 -9.58 13.77 -5.44
CA ASN A 405 -10.89 14.02 -6.05
C ASN A 405 -10.93 15.44 -6.62
N ASP A 406 -12.12 15.93 -6.97
CA ASP A 406 -12.34 17.28 -7.49
C ASP A 406 -12.05 18.39 -6.48
N LYS A 407 -12.08 18.08 -5.19
CA LYS A 407 -11.98 19.02 -4.07
C LYS A 407 -10.57 19.09 -3.45
N GLY A 408 -9.75 18.06 -3.61
CA GLY A 408 -8.41 17.99 -3.06
C GLY A 408 -7.93 16.57 -2.83
N TYR A 409 -7.27 16.37 -1.68
CA TYR A 409 -6.69 15.08 -1.30
C TYR A 409 -7.56 14.36 -0.29
N VAL A 410 -7.59 13.03 -0.37
CA VAL A 410 -8.22 12.17 0.63
C VAL A 410 -7.18 11.24 1.21
N VAL A 411 -6.94 11.33 2.51
CA VAL A 411 -5.87 10.60 3.20
C VAL A 411 -6.48 9.55 4.12
N LEU A 412 -6.12 8.29 3.89
CA LEU A 412 -6.38 7.21 4.85
C LEU A 412 -5.22 7.12 5.83
N SER A 413 -5.54 7.14 7.11
CA SER A 413 -4.60 7.11 8.22
C SER A 413 -5.20 6.38 9.42
N TYR A 414 -4.42 6.22 10.48
CA TYR A 414 -4.95 5.80 11.77
C TYR A 414 -4.23 6.47 12.94
N THR A 415 -4.92 6.48 14.08
CA THR A 415 -4.43 7.04 15.35
C THR A 415 -4.41 5.96 16.41
N LYS A 416 -3.48 6.03 17.37
CA LYS A 416 -3.36 5.11 18.50
C LYS A 416 -3.50 5.89 19.81
N ARG A 417 -4.72 5.94 20.34
CA ARG A 417 -4.99 6.67 21.61
C ARG A 417 -4.28 5.99 22.78
N LYS A 418 -3.90 6.77 23.81
CA LYS A 418 -3.40 6.23 25.09
C LYS A 418 -4.56 6.12 26.11
N PRO A 419 -4.67 5.02 26.88
CA PRO A 419 -3.84 3.81 26.84
C PRO A 419 -3.99 3.10 25.49
N ALA A 420 -2.88 2.50 25.01
CA ALA A 420 -2.62 2.02 23.64
C ALA A 420 -3.53 0.87 23.13
N GLN A 421 -4.74 0.78 23.66
CA GLN A 421 -5.71 -0.29 23.48
C GLN A 421 -6.63 -0.09 22.28
N TYR A 422 -6.71 1.13 21.72
CA TYR A 422 -7.61 1.46 20.61
C TYR A 422 -6.88 2.12 19.47
N VAL A 423 -7.05 1.53 18.29
CA VAL A 423 -6.64 2.12 17.01
C VAL A 423 -7.89 2.55 16.27
N ASP A 424 -7.95 3.82 15.86
CA ASP A 424 -9.04 4.38 15.08
C ASP A 424 -8.59 4.61 13.64
N ALA A 425 -9.36 4.12 12.66
CA ALA A 425 -9.20 4.52 11.28
C ALA A 425 -9.68 5.96 11.09
N LEU A 426 -8.97 6.71 10.27
CA LEU A 426 -9.23 8.12 10.00
C LEU A 426 -9.12 8.39 8.51
N LEU A 427 -10.21 8.85 7.91
CA LEU A 427 -10.25 9.34 6.54
C LEU A 427 -10.37 10.88 6.56
N ILE A 428 -9.44 11.56 5.90
CA ILE A 428 -9.29 13.03 5.95
C ILE A 428 -9.47 13.59 4.54
N GLN A 429 -10.45 14.45 4.33
CA GLN A 429 -10.51 15.30 3.15
C GLN A 429 -9.77 16.62 3.41
N MET A 430 -8.79 16.88 2.55
CA MET A 430 -8.02 18.11 2.49
C MET A 430 -8.35 18.88 1.22
N ASP A 431 -8.12 20.18 1.21
CA ASP A 431 -8.05 20.95 -0.04
C ASP A 431 -6.69 20.76 -0.73
N TRP A 432 -6.54 21.36 -1.91
CA TRP A 432 -5.31 21.30 -2.70
C TRP A 432 -4.09 21.95 -2.03
N ASP A 433 -4.32 22.82 -1.05
CA ASP A 433 -3.28 23.47 -0.25
C ASP A 433 -2.94 22.66 1.01
N GLY A 434 -3.58 21.51 1.24
CA GLY A 434 -3.36 20.66 2.40
C GLY A 434 -4.01 21.21 3.69
N ASN A 435 -5.01 22.09 3.59
CA ASN A 435 -5.77 22.50 4.77
C ASN A 435 -6.81 21.42 5.13
N VAL A 436 -7.11 21.30 6.42
CA VAL A 436 -7.97 20.26 7.00
C VAL A 436 -9.10 20.89 7.82
N SER A 437 -10.19 20.16 8.05
CA SER A 437 -11.20 20.57 9.05
C SER A 437 -10.57 20.68 10.45
N LYS A 438 -11.15 21.48 11.35
CA LYS A 438 -10.63 21.60 12.72
C LYS A 438 -10.82 20.31 13.53
N GLU A 439 -11.98 19.68 13.38
CA GLU A 439 -12.38 18.53 14.18
C GLU A 439 -12.47 17.28 13.31
N ALA A 440 -12.08 16.16 13.92
CA ALA A 440 -12.36 14.82 13.42
C ALA A 440 -13.59 14.27 14.14
N LEU A 441 -14.63 13.98 13.38
CA LEU A 441 -15.90 13.53 13.90
C LEU A 441 -15.92 12.00 13.89
N ARG A 442 -16.13 11.40 15.06
CA ARG A 442 -16.47 9.98 15.13
C ARG A 442 -17.89 9.80 14.62
N LYS A 443 -18.04 8.96 13.59
CA LYS A 443 -19.34 8.62 13.02
C LYS A 443 -19.54 7.11 13.13
N THR A 444 -20.78 6.68 13.35
CA THR A 444 -21.14 5.27 13.46
C THR A 444 -21.72 4.79 12.14
N PHE A 445 -21.40 3.57 11.74
CA PHE A 445 -22.04 2.94 10.59
C PHE A 445 -23.50 2.60 10.93
N PRO A 446 -24.42 2.71 9.94
CA PRO A 446 -25.82 2.37 10.13
C PRO A 446 -26.06 0.86 10.33
#